data_AF-L9XVW0-F1
#
_entry.id   AF-L9XVW0-F1
#
_cell.length_a   1.000
_cell.length_b   1.000
_cell.length_c   1.000
_cell.angle_alpha   90.00
_cell.angle_beta   90.00
_cell.angle_gamma   90.00
#
_symmetry.space_group_name_H-M   'P 1'
#
loop_
_entity.id
_entity.type
_entity.pdbx_description
1 polymer ?
#
loop_
_entity_poly.entity_id
_entity_poly.type
_entity_poly.pdbx_seq_one_letter_code
_entity_poly.pdbx_strand_id
1 'polypeptide(L)'
;MRADSLLQGVRRVDEQGERLLSVRTFSGSEPALWVDTAMAALVDLAELLRAGAPFPPRLETEIETETSDRAGRDCLPDGGSGRTATGSGESPADRDDLVRLVLETGYERGSTPIGDLSPAVADRVAAADRLETVDSRVIVPLSATAPYARNWRPLIETLLERLEGVREDFERIVRRVQAGDVDGPLATGCEAIARMLETLSLVVRRADADTRYVRDRADHRQDELLSTIEDATTQLRSDDNA
;
A
#
# COMPACT_ATOMS: atom_id res chain seq x y z
N MET A 1 8.94 -8.46 2.07
CA MET A 1 7.61 -9.01 1.72
C MET A 1 7.22 -8.51 0.32
N ARG A 2 6.30 -9.15 -0.40
CA ARG A 2 5.84 -8.67 -1.73
C ARG A 2 4.37 -8.27 -1.67
N ALA A 3 4.02 -7.13 -2.25
CA ALA A 3 2.64 -6.64 -2.30
C ALA A 3 1.72 -7.60 -3.07
N ASP A 4 2.25 -8.22 -4.12
CA ASP A 4 1.52 -9.17 -4.96
C ASP A 4 0.98 -10.36 -4.15
N SER A 5 1.69 -10.79 -3.10
CA SER A 5 1.23 -11.90 -2.25
C SER A 5 -0.06 -11.57 -1.49
N LEU A 6 -0.21 -10.32 -1.03
CA LEU A 6 -1.41 -9.85 -0.32
C LEU A 6 -2.57 -9.69 -1.31
N LEU A 7 -2.32 -9.03 -2.44
CA LEU A 7 -3.34 -8.80 -3.47
C LEU A 7 -3.79 -10.11 -4.13
N GLN A 8 -2.90 -11.09 -4.30
CA GLN A 8 -3.26 -12.42 -4.79
C GLN A 8 -4.17 -13.17 -3.80
N GLY A 9 -3.99 -12.97 -2.49
CA GLY A 9 -4.90 -13.50 -1.48
C GLY A 9 -6.32 -12.97 -1.66
N VAL A 10 -6.47 -11.65 -1.81
CA VAL A 10 -7.78 -11.02 -2.07
C VAL A 10 -8.38 -11.47 -3.40
N ARG A 11 -7.57 -11.50 -4.48
CA ARG A 11 -8.02 -11.94 -5.80
C ARG A 11 -8.58 -13.36 -5.79
N ARG A 12 -7.98 -14.28 -5.02
CA ARG A 12 -8.50 -15.66 -4.91
C ARG A 12 -9.89 -15.70 -4.28
N VAL A 13 -10.15 -14.83 -3.31
CA VAL A 13 -11.47 -14.68 -2.67
C VAL A 13 -12.46 -14.09 -3.67
N ASP A 14 -12.05 -13.04 -4.38
CA ASP A 14 -12.82 -12.39 -5.44
C ASP A 14 -13.25 -13.39 -6.54
N GLU A 15 -12.30 -14.16 -7.08
CA GLU A 15 -12.55 -15.20 -8.08
C GLU A 15 -13.60 -16.23 -7.61
N GLN A 16 -13.68 -16.54 -6.31
CA GLN A 16 -14.72 -17.42 -5.76
C GLN A 16 -16.07 -16.70 -5.63
N GLY A 17 -16.06 -15.42 -5.24
CA GLY A 17 -17.25 -14.56 -5.22
C GLY A 17 -17.87 -14.44 -6.61
N GLU A 18 -17.08 -14.16 -7.64
CA GLU A 18 -17.54 -14.11 -9.03
C GLU A 18 -18.17 -15.42 -9.49
N ARG A 19 -17.55 -16.57 -9.16
CA ARG A 19 -18.11 -17.90 -9.44
C ARG A 19 -19.48 -18.08 -8.77
N LEU A 20 -19.60 -17.74 -7.49
CA LEU A 20 -20.86 -17.79 -6.74
C LEU A 20 -21.93 -16.85 -7.30
N LEU A 21 -21.56 -15.68 -7.80
CA LEU A 21 -22.49 -14.75 -8.46
C LEU A 21 -22.94 -15.27 -9.82
N SER A 22 -22.05 -15.94 -10.57
CA SER A 22 -22.31 -16.43 -11.93
C SER A 22 -23.30 -17.60 -11.99
N VAL A 23 -23.37 -18.43 -10.95
CA VAL A 23 -24.31 -19.57 -10.93
C VAL A 23 -25.75 -19.07 -10.84
N ARG A 24 -26.69 -19.77 -11.49
CA ARG A 24 -28.12 -19.43 -11.45
C ARG A 24 -28.82 -20.00 -10.20
N THR A 25 -28.40 -21.18 -9.75
CA THR A 25 -28.94 -21.89 -8.58
C THR A 25 -27.79 -22.48 -7.77
N PHE A 26 -27.90 -22.42 -6.44
CA PHE A 26 -26.90 -22.97 -5.53
C PHE A 26 -27.21 -24.45 -5.26
N SER A 27 -26.97 -25.28 -6.27
CA SER A 27 -27.24 -26.72 -6.21
C SER A 27 -25.96 -27.52 -6.41
N GLY A 28 -25.83 -28.63 -5.67
CA GLY A 28 -24.63 -29.49 -5.72
C GLY A 28 -23.54 -29.04 -4.73
N SER A 29 -22.38 -29.68 -4.82
CA SER A 29 -21.26 -29.47 -3.89
C SER A 29 -20.33 -28.32 -4.28
N GLU A 30 -20.41 -27.82 -5.51
CA GLU A 30 -19.50 -26.79 -6.03
C GLU A 30 -19.56 -25.47 -5.24
N PRO A 31 -20.74 -24.91 -4.88
CA PRO A 31 -20.79 -23.68 -4.11
C PRO A 31 -20.10 -23.77 -2.75
N ALA A 32 -20.24 -24.92 -2.07
CA ALA A 32 -19.58 -25.17 -0.79
C ALA A 32 -18.06 -25.21 -0.95
N LEU A 33 -17.55 -25.86 -2.00
CA LEU A 33 -16.11 -25.91 -2.30
C LEU A 33 -15.52 -24.52 -2.59
N TRP A 34 -16.27 -23.64 -3.26
CA TRP A 34 -15.84 -22.26 -3.50
C TRP A 34 -15.79 -21.44 -2.20
N VAL A 35 -16.76 -21.63 -1.31
CA VAL A 35 -16.77 -21.01 0.02
C VAL A 35 -15.57 -21.49 0.86
N ASP A 36 -15.28 -22.80 0.88
CA ASP A 36 -14.11 -23.34 1.58
C ASP A 36 -12.79 -22.79 1.03
N THR A 37 -12.69 -22.67 -0.29
CA THR A 37 -11.51 -22.09 -0.97
C THR A 37 -11.33 -20.61 -0.60
N ALA A 38 -12.42 -19.84 -0.57
CA ALA A 38 -12.40 -18.43 -0.17
C ALA A 38 -12.01 -18.27 1.31
N MET A 39 -12.54 -19.10 2.21
CA MET A 39 -12.15 -19.09 3.62
C MET A 39 -10.67 -19.40 3.82
N ALA A 40 -10.13 -20.41 3.12
CA ALA A 40 -8.72 -20.74 3.18
C ALA A 40 -7.84 -19.56 2.72
N ALA A 41 -8.21 -18.89 1.62
CA ALA A 41 -7.50 -17.71 1.13
C ALA A 41 -7.52 -16.54 2.12
N LEU A 42 -8.64 -16.33 2.84
CA LEU A 42 -8.73 -15.30 3.89
C LEU A 42 -7.85 -15.62 5.10
N VAL A 43 -7.74 -16.90 5.48
CA VAL A 43 -6.82 -17.33 6.54
C VAL A 43 -5.38 -17.09 6.13
N ASP A 44 -4.99 -17.46 4.91
CA ASP A 44 -3.65 -17.19 4.37
C ASP A 44 -3.36 -15.67 4.36
N LEU A 45 -4.33 -14.85 3.95
CA LEU A 45 -4.20 -13.40 3.95
C LEU A 45 -4.00 -12.84 5.37
N ALA A 46 -4.75 -13.34 6.35
CA ALA A 46 -4.60 -12.94 7.75
C ALA A 46 -3.22 -13.32 8.30
N GLU A 47 -2.71 -14.51 7.97
CA GLU A 47 -1.37 -14.95 8.36
C GLU A 47 -0.27 -14.13 7.68
N LEU A 48 -0.42 -13.77 6.41
CA LEU A 48 0.52 -12.88 5.72
C LEU A 48 0.58 -11.50 6.39
N LEU A 49 -0.57 -10.91 6.71
CA LEU A 49 -0.64 -9.62 7.42
C LEU A 49 -0.01 -9.73 8.82
N ARG A 50 -0.26 -10.83 9.53
CA ARG A 50 0.35 -11.10 10.84
C ARG A 50 1.86 -11.23 10.76
N ALA A 51 2.39 -11.97 9.77
CA ALA A 51 3.82 -12.16 9.56
C ALA A 51 4.54 -10.87 9.15
N GLY A 52 3.81 -9.90 8.57
CA GLY A 52 4.32 -8.58 8.24
C GLY A 52 4.33 -7.58 9.40
N ALA A 53 3.95 -7.99 10.62
CA ALA A 53 3.83 -7.08 11.75
C ALA A 53 5.20 -6.61 12.30
N PRO A 54 5.35 -5.32 12.67
CA PRO A 54 4.31 -4.29 12.65
C PRO A 54 4.00 -3.81 11.22
N PHE A 55 2.69 -3.80 10.91
CA PHE A 55 2.15 -3.39 9.61
C PHE A 55 1.32 -2.11 9.79
N PRO A 56 1.46 -1.13 8.89
CA PRO A 56 2.69 -0.88 8.15
C PRO A 56 3.84 -0.56 9.13
N PRO A 57 5.09 -0.89 8.78
CA PRO A 57 6.24 -0.61 9.63
C PRO A 57 6.40 0.89 9.82
N ARG A 58 6.81 1.29 11.03
CA ARG A 58 7.26 2.67 11.28
C ARG A 58 8.46 2.91 10.37
N LEU A 59 8.41 3.97 9.58
CA LEU A 59 9.58 4.42 8.84
C LEU A 59 10.66 4.74 9.87
N GLU A 60 11.74 3.97 9.88
CA GLU A 60 12.95 4.38 10.59
C GLU A 60 13.45 5.62 9.86
N THR A 61 13.25 6.78 10.47
CA THR A 61 13.67 8.07 9.93
C THR A 61 15.18 8.02 9.69
N GLU A 62 15.60 8.30 8.47
CA GLU A 62 17.00 8.57 8.13
C GLU A 62 17.48 9.80 8.91
N ILE A 63 17.89 9.62 10.16
CA ILE A 63 18.80 10.55 10.82
C ILE A 63 20.18 10.15 10.33
N GLU A 64 20.62 10.72 9.21
CA GLU A 64 21.98 10.76 8.63
C GLU A 64 21.80 11.01 7.11
N THR A 65 22.11 12.16 6.48
CA THR A 65 23.38 12.89 6.49
C THR A 65 23.20 14.23 5.70
N GLU A 66 22.59 15.27 6.28
CA GLU A 66 22.68 16.64 5.73
C GLU A 66 23.53 17.56 6.62
N THR A 67 24.51 16.98 7.31
CA THR A 67 25.53 17.68 8.09
C THR A 67 26.92 17.47 7.50
N SER A 68 27.09 17.74 6.21
CA SER A 68 28.43 18.00 5.64
C SER A 68 28.36 18.75 4.30
N ASP A 69 27.86 19.99 4.32
CA ASP A 69 28.25 20.95 3.28
C ASP A 69 28.25 22.43 3.74
N ARG A 70 28.15 22.66 5.07
CA ARG A 70 28.36 23.99 5.68
C ARG A 70 29.79 24.12 6.22
N ALA A 71 30.77 23.93 5.34
CA ALA A 71 32.15 24.31 5.63
C ALA A 71 32.80 24.90 4.37
N GLY A 72 32.56 26.20 4.17
CA GLY A 72 33.45 27.06 3.42
C GLY A 72 32.99 27.47 2.02
N ARG A 73 32.40 28.66 1.92
CA ARG A 73 32.90 29.71 1.03
C ARG A 73 32.17 31.03 1.25
N ASP A 74 32.91 31.97 1.81
CA ASP A 74 32.66 33.39 1.64
C ASP A 74 32.87 33.81 0.16
N CYS A 75 32.11 34.85 -0.21
CA CYS A 75 32.33 35.85 -1.26
C CYS A 75 31.86 35.62 -2.72
N LEU A 76 31.07 36.64 -3.14
CA LEU A 76 30.85 37.29 -4.45
C LEU A 76 29.67 36.84 -5.34
N PRO A 77 28.83 37.81 -5.82
CA PRO A 77 27.84 37.58 -6.86
C PRO A 77 28.44 37.93 -8.24
N ASP A 78 28.35 37.04 -9.22
CA ASP A 78 28.24 37.47 -10.61
C ASP A 78 27.67 36.38 -11.53
N GLY A 79 26.99 36.82 -12.58
CA GLY A 79 26.11 36.01 -13.41
C GLY A 79 26.77 34.89 -14.22
N GLY A 80 25.97 33.87 -14.52
CA GLY A 80 26.33 32.81 -15.46
C GLY A 80 25.14 31.95 -15.84
N SER A 81 24.67 32.08 -17.08
CA SER A 81 23.72 31.16 -17.70
C SER A 81 24.32 29.75 -17.77
N GLY A 82 23.84 28.86 -16.90
CA GLY A 82 24.06 27.41 -16.95
C GLY A 82 22.76 26.70 -17.25
N ARG A 83 22.54 26.35 -18.51
CA ARG A 83 21.47 25.47 -18.97
C ARG A 83 21.72 24.04 -18.44
N THR A 84 20.61 23.32 -18.27
CA THR A 84 20.42 21.86 -18.11
C THR A 84 20.77 21.20 -16.78
N ALA A 85 19.79 21.22 -15.87
CA ALA A 85 19.41 20.04 -15.09
C ALA A 85 17.91 19.80 -15.31
N THR A 86 17.53 19.16 -16.42
CA THR A 86 16.23 18.51 -16.59
C THR A 86 16.21 17.25 -15.73
N GLY A 87 16.19 17.43 -14.41
CA GLY A 87 15.59 16.46 -13.53
C GLY A 87 14.10 16.71 -13.62
N SER A 88 13.39 15.94 -14.45
CA SER A 88 11.94 15.84 -14.37
C SER A 88 11.63 15.31 -12.98
N GLY A 89 11.46 16.22 -12.02
CA GLY A 89 11.12 15.90 -10.65
C GLY A 89 9.72 15.33 -10.63
N GLU A 90 9.60 14.03 -10.91
CA GLU A 90 8.35 13.31 -10.70
C GLU A 90 7.92 13.56 -9.27
N SER A 91 6.71 14.11 -9.11
CA SER A 91 6.12 14.38 -7.82
C SER A 91 6.04 13.08 -7.03
N PRO A 92 6.14 13.12 -5.68
CA PRO A 92 5.82 11.96 -4.85
C PRO A 92 4.45 11.32 -5.18
N ALA A 93 3.49 12.12 -5.68
CA ALA A 93 2.20 11.63 -6.18
C ALA A 93 2.36 10.78 -7.46
N ASP A 94 3.13 11.25 -8.45
CA ASP A 94 3.35 10.55 -9.72
C ASP A 94 4.03 9.17 -9.52
N ARG A 95 4.88 9.07 -8.49
CA ARG A 95 5.55 7.82 -8.11
C ARG A 95 4.59 6.85 -7.43
N ASP A 96 3.66 7.34 -6.61
CA ASP A 96 2.63 6.51 -5.99
C ASP A 96 1.63 6.01 -7.02
N ASP A 97 1.24 6.85 -7.98
CA ASP A 97 0.35 6.46 -9.07
C ASP A 97 0.97 5.38 -9.95
N LEU A 98 2.29 5.41 -10.18
CA LEU A 98 2.99 4.32 -10.87
C LEU A 98 2.91 3.00 -10.09
N VAL A 99 3.14 3.04 -8.77
CA VAL A 99 3.03 1.84 -7.92
C VAL A 99 1.59 1.32 -7.93
N ARG A 100 0.60 2.21 -7.78
CA ARG A 100 -0.82 1.85 -7.82
C ARG A 100 -1.19 1.17 -9.15
N LEU A 101 -0.76 1.74 -10.29
CA LEU A 101 -0.97 1.16 -11.62
C LEU A 101 -0.42 -0.27 -11.73
N VAL A 102 0.78 -0.51 -11.21
CA VAL A 102 1.40 -1.85 -11.21
C VAL A 102 0.61 -2.83 -10.33
N LEU A 103 0.16 -2.38 -9.16
CA LEU A 103 -0.65 -3.19 -8.23
C LEU A 103 -2.00 -3.55 -8.83
N GLU A 104 -2.70 -2.59 -9.44
CA GLU A 104 -3.99 -2.80 -10.12
C GLU A 104 -3.86 -3.75 -11.30
N THR A 105 -2.85 -3.53 -12.16
CA THR A 105 -2.57 -4.43 -13.29
C THR A 105 -2.27 -5.85 -12.80
N GLY A 106 -1.49 -5.96 -11.72
CA GLY A 106 -1.14 -7.24 -11.09
C GLY A 106 -2.36 -7.95 -10.48
N TYR A 107 -3.27 -7.19 -9.87
CA TYR A 107 -4.53 -7.71 -9.34
C TYR A 107 -5.43 -8.24 -10.46
N GLU A 108 -5.64 -7.46 -11.52
CA GLU A 108 -6.54 -7.85 -12.62
C GLU A 108 -6.01 -9.08 -13.38
N ARG A 109 -4.71 -9.08 -13.70
CA ARG A 109 -4.09 -10.11 -14.57
C ARG A 109 -3.47 -11.26 -13.81
N GLY A 110 -3.29 -11.14 -12.49
CA GLY A 110 -2.60 -12.11 -11.64
C GLY A 110 -1.07 -12.07 -11.75
N SER A 111 -0.54 -11.19 -12.61
CA SER A 111 0.88 -10.87 -12.73
C SER A 111 1.06 -9.60 -13.57
N THR A 112 2.18 -8.91 -13.39
CA THR A 112 2.51 -7.70 -14.17
C THR A 112 3.76 -7.95 -15.01
N PRO A 113 3.67 -8.66 -16.15
CA PRO A 113 4.82 -8.79 -17.05
C PRO A 113 5.17 -7.43 -17.66
N ILE A 114 6.46 -7.08 -17.66
CA ILE A 114 6.97 -5.80 -18.18
C ILE A 114 6.57 -5.57 -19.65
N GLY A 115 6.49 -6.66 -20.43
CA GLY A 115 6.13 -6.60 -21.85
C GLY A 115 4.67 -6.25 -22.13
N ASP A 116 3.79 -6.36 -21.15
CA ASP A 116 2.37 -6.01 -21.30
C ASP A 116 2.08 -4.56 -20.89
N LEU A 117 3.08 -3.86 -20.34
CA LEU A 117 2.99 -2.44 -20.01
C LEU A 117 3.23 -1.60 -21.27
N SER A 118 2.64 -0.41 -21.33
CA SER A 118 2.97 0.52 -22.41
C SER A 118 4.46 0.91 -22.33
N PRO A 119 5.13 1.19 -23.46
CA PRO A 119 6.56 1.54 -23.44
C PRO A 119 6.89 2.68 -22.47
N ALA A 120 6.02 3.70 -22.42
CA ALA A 120 6.17 4.82 -21.50
C ALA A 120 6.07 4.41 -20.02
N VAL A 121 5.22 3.43 -19.68
CA VAL A 121 5.13 2.91 -18.30
C VAL A 121 6.32 2.02 -17.99
N ALA A 122 6.76 1.18 -18.94
CA ALA A 122 7.94 0.33 -18.77
C ALA A 122 9.21 1.15 -18.52
N ASP A 123 9.39 2.27 -19.25
CA ASP A 123 10.52 3.20 -19.03
C ASP A 123 10.47 3.82 -17.63
N ARG A 124 9.28 4.21 -17.15
CA ARG A 124 9.09 4.73 -15.78
C ARG A 124 9.36 3.66 -14.72
N VAL A 125 8.94 2.42 -14.94
CA VAL A 125 9.25 1.29 -14.04
C VAL A 125 10.76 1.05 -13.98
N ALA A 126 11.45 1.09 -15.12
CA ALA A 126 12.90 0.90 -15.18
C ALA A 126 13.68 2.01 -14.47
N ALA A 127 13.14 3.23 -14.45
CA ALA A 127 13.72 4.37 -13.75
C ALA A 127 13.34 4.46 -12.26
N ALA A 128 12.34 3.69 -11.81
CA ALA A 128 11.83 3.76 -10.44
C ALA A 128 12.69 2.97 -9.46
N ASP A 129 13.03 3.59 -8.33
CA ASP A 129 13.76 2.98 -7.20
C ASP A 129 12.88 2.10 -6.30
N ARG A 130 11.56 2.19 -6.46
CA ARG A 130 10.55 1.53 -5.62
C ARG A 130 10.03 0.21 -6.18
N LEU A 131 10.41 -0.15 -7.39
CA LEU A 131 9.95 -1.33 -8.11
C LEU A 131 11.14 -2.22 -8.43
N GLU A 132 10.92 -3.52 -8.52
CA GLU A 132 11.92 -4.47 -8.99
C GLU A 132 11.37 -5.20 -10.21
N THR A 133 12.25 -5.58 -11.15
CA THR A 133 11.89 -6.47 -12.26
C THR A 133 12.63 -7.79 -12.10
N VAL A 134 11.87 -8.88 -11.91
CA VAL A 134 12.39 -10.25 -11.73
C VAL A 134 11.71 -11.16 -12.75
N ASP A 135 12.48 -11.88 -13.55
CA ASP A 135 11.97 -12.80 -14.59
C ASP A 135 10.92 -12.14 -15.51
N SER A 136 11.23 -10.93 -15.99
CA SER A 136 10.33 -10.10 -16.82
C SER A 136 9.00 -9.72 -16.16
N ARG A 137 8.88 -9.84 -14.83
CA ARG A 137 7.72 -9.40 -14.05
C ARG A 137 8.11 -8.23 -13.16
N VAL A 138 7.27 -7.21 -13.16
CA VAL A 138 7.37 -6.10 -12.22
C VAL A 138 6.79 -6.55 -10.89
N ILE A 139 7.56 -6.39 -9.82
CA ILE A 139 7.13 -6.67 -8.45
C ILE A 139 7.19 -5.39 -7.63
N VAL A 140 6.32 -5.30 -6.63
CA VAL A 140 6.31 -4.19 -5.66
C VAL A 140 6.83 -4.72 -4.31
N PRO A 141 8.11 -4.48 -3.97
CA PRO A 141 8.67 -4.91 -2.70
C PRO A 141 8.11 -4.08 -1.55
N LEU A 142 8.06 -4.70 -0.38
CA LEU A 142 7.65 -4.08 0.89
C LEU A 142 8.74 -4.28 1.94
N SER A 143 9.15 -3.17 2.55
CA SER A 143 10.17 -3.09 3.62
C SER A 143 9.74 -2.09 4.69
N ALA A 144 10.43 -2.09 5.83
CA ALA A 144 10.38 -1.01 6.82
C ALA A 144 11.23 0.21 6.43
N THR A 145 12.17 0.02 5.51
CA THR A 145 13.14 1.03 5.09
C THR A 145 12.85 1.58 3.70
N ALA A 146 13.28 2.82 3.45
CA ALA A 146 13.27 3.41 2.12
C ALA A 146 14.15 2.58 1.14
N PRO A 147 13.82 2.57 -0.16
CA PRO A 147 12.68 3.25 -0.79
C PRO A 147 11.35 2.46 -0.64
N TYR A 148 11.41 1.15 -0.39
CA TYR A 148 10.24 0.25 -0.43
C TYR A 148 9.21 0.48 0.66
N ALA A 149 9.56 1.10 1.78
CA ALA A 149 8.59 1.44 2.80
C ALA A 149 7.53 2.45 2.32
N ARG A 150 7.84 3.22 1.27
CA ARG A 150 6.86 4.12 0.63
C ARG A 150 5.77 3.35 -0.13
N ASN A 151 5.99 2.08 -0.49
CA ASN A 151 5.02 1.25 -1.20
C ASN A 151 3.84 0.80 -0.33
N TRP A 152 3.93 0.90 1.00
CA TRP A 152 2.84 0.53 1.89
C TRP A 152 1.58 1.38 1.69
N ARG A 153 1.73 2.69 1.44
CA ARG A 153 0.58 3.58 1.22
C ARG A 153 -0.26 3.18 0.01
N PRO A 154 0.28 3.15 -1.22
CA PRO A 154 -0.50 2.75 -2.39
C PRO A 154 -1.03 1.31 -2.26
N LEU A 155 -0.28 0.40 -1.62
CA LEU A 155 -0.78 -0.94 -1.33
C LEU A 155 -1.99 -0.95 -0.40
N ILE A 156 -1.94 -0.22 0.72
CA ILE A 156 -3.05 -0.18 1.70
C ILE A 156 -4.31 0.37 1.04
N GLU A 157 -4.17 1.45 0.26
CA GLU A 157 -5.28 2.05 -0.47
C GLU A 157 -5.90 1.05 -1.46
N THR A 158 -5.09 0.43 -2.31
CA THR A 158 -5.56 -0.60 -3.25
C THR A 158 -6.16 -1.79 -2.51
N LEU A 159 -5.54 -2.26 -1.44
CA LEU A 159 -6.04 -3.40 -0.66
C LEU A 159 -7.40 -3.11 -0.05
N LEU A 160 -7.60 -1.92 0.54
CA LEU A 160 -8.87 -1.53 1.14
C LEU A 160 -9.98 -1.40 0.09
N GLU A 161 -9.67 -0.81 -1.06
CA GLU A 161 -10.62 -0.71 -2.18
C GLU A 161 -11.07 -2.09 -2.66
N ARG A 162 -10.13 -3.03 -2.84
CA ARG A 162 -10.44 -4.40 -3.27
C ARG A 162 -11.21 -5.19 -2.20
N LEU A 163 -10.82 -5.10 -0.94
CA LEU A 163 -11.54 -5.75 0.15
C LEU A 163 -13.00 -5.26 0.27
N GLU A 164 -13.23 -3.97 0.05
CA GLU A 164 -14.58 -3.39 0.06
C GLU A 164 -15.44 -3.93 -1.09
N GLY A 165 -14.92 -3.95 -2.32
CA GLY A 165 -15.63 -4.51 -3.47
C GLY A 165 -15.97 -6.00 -3.28
N VAL A 166 -15.00 -6.81 -2.86
CA VAL A 166 -15.22 -8.25 -2.61
C VAL A 166 -16.23 -8.47 -1.49
N ARG A 167 -16.21 -7.64 -0.43
CA ARG A 167 -17.20 -7.71 0.65
C ARG A 167 -18.60 -7.44 0.13
N GLU A 168 -18.80 -6.40 -0.67
CA GLU A 168 -20.11 -6.05 -1.23
C GLU A 168 -20.68 -7.20 -2.08
N ASP A 169 -19.83 -7.88 -2.83
CA ASP A 169 -20.21 -9.05 -3.62
C ASP A 169 -20.61 -10.24 -2.73
N PHE A 170 -19.86 -10.52 -1.66
CA PHE A 170 -20.26 -11.54 -0.69
C PHE A 170 -21.55 -11.18 0.07
N GLU A 171 -21.78 -9.92 0.42
CA GLU A 171 -23.06 -9.46 0.97
C GLU A 171 -24.22 -9.62 -0.01
N ARG A 172 -23.97 -9.44 -1.31
CA ARG A 172 -24.96 -9.75 -2.36
C ARG A 172 -25.24 -11.25 -2.46
N ILE A 173 -24.21 -12.09 -2.36
CA ILE A 173 -24.34 -13.56 -2.35
C ILE A 173 -25.16 -14.00 -1.13
N VAL A 174 -24.85 -13.52 0.08
CA VAL A 174 -25.57 -13.84 1.32
C VAL A 174 -27.06 -13.56 1.16
N ARG A 175 -27.43 -12.36 0.71
CA ARG A 175 -28.84 -11.98 0.47
C ARG A 175 -29.53 -12.94 -0.50
N ARG A 176 -28.82 -13.36 -1.55
CA ARG A 176 -29.34 -14.28 -2.57
C ARG A 176 -29.53 -15.69 -2.03
N VAL A 177 -28.58 -16.20 -1.24
CA VAL A 177 -28.66 -17.54 -0.62
C VAL A 177 -29.82 -17.58 0.39
N GLN A 178 -29.97 -16.54 1.22
CA GLN A 178 -31.08 -16.42 2.17
C GLN A 178 -32.46 -16.36 1.49
N ALA A 179 -32.58 -15.69 0.35
CA ALA A 179 -33.83 -15.62 -0.40
C ALA A 179 -34.20 -16.94 -1.13
N GLY A 180 -33.23 -17.82 -1.37
CA GLY A 180 -33.40 -19.02 -2.17
C GLY A 180 -33.76 -20.30 -1.41
N ASP A 181 -34.01 -20.21 -0.09
CA ASP A 181 -34.20 -21.37 0.81
C ASP A 181 -33.09 -22.43 0.66
N VAL A 182 -31.86 -21.95 0.50
CA VAL A 182 -30.67 -22.77 0.24
C VAL A 182 -30.11 -23.32 1.55
N ASP A 183 -29.38 -24.43 1.46
CA ASP A 183 -28.76 -25.13 2.58
C ASP A 183 -28.05 -24.21 3.59
N GLY A 184 -28.39 -24.37 4.87
CA GLY A 184 -27.95 -23.51 5.98
C GLY A 184 -26.42 -23.39 6.14
N PRO A 185 -25.61 -24.43 5.91
CA PRO A 185 -24.15 -24.34 5.93
C PRO A 185 -23.58 -23.40 4.86
N LEU A 186 -24.15 -23.38 3.65
CA LEU A 186 -23.67 -22.48 2.59
C LEU A 186 -23.92 -21.02 2.96
N ALA A 187 -25.12 -20.71 3.46
CA ALA A 187 -25.46 -19.37 3.95
C ALA A 187 -24.49 -18.94 5.07
N THR A 188 -24.26 -19.82 6.04
CA THR A 188 -23.35 -19.57 7.16
C THR A 188 -21.91 -19.29 6.70
N GLY A 189 -21.41 -20.05 5.71
CA GLY A 189 -20.07 -19.87 5.16
C GLY A 189 -19.92 -18.54 4.41
N CYS A 190 -20.90 -18.18 3.57
CA CYS A 190 -20.90 -16.87 2.89
C CYS A 190 -20.94 -15.70 3.89
N GLU A 191 -21.73 -15.81 4.96
CA GLU A 191 -21.78 -14.81 6.03
C GLU A 191 -20.47 -14.71 6.80
N ALA A 192 -19.79 -15.84 7.04
CA ALA A 192 -18.50 -15.86 7.69
C ALA A 192 -17.44 -15.14 6.85
N ILE A 193 -17.42 -15.37 5.53
CA ILE A 193 -16.52 -14.67 4.60
C ILE A 193 -16.75 -13.15 4.63
N ALA A 194 -18.01 -12.69 4.52
CA ALA A 194 -18.32 -11.27 4.58
C ALA A 194 -17.84 -10.62 5.89
N ARG A 195 -18.07 -11.28 7.03
CA ARG A 195 -17.59 -10.83 8.36
C ARG A 195 -16.07 -10.79 8.47
N MET A 196 -15.38 -11.78 7.90
CA MET A 196 -13.91 -11.82 7.88
C MET A 196 -13.33 -10.69 7.03
N LEU A 197 -13.91 -10.42 5.85
CA LEU A 197 -13.51 -9.29 4.98
C LEU A 197 -13.70 -7.94 5.67
N GLU A 198 -14.83 -7.75 6.37
CA GLU A 198 -15.06 -6.56 7.19
C GLU A 198 -14.01 -6.42 8.30
N THR A 199 -13.74 -7.50 9.02
CA THR A 199 -12.73 -7.52 10.10
C THR A 199 -11.33 -7.19 9.58
N LEU A 200 -10.93 -7.79 8.45
CA LEU A 200 -9.65 -7.49 7.80
C LEU A 200 -9.56 -6.03 7.39
N SER A 201 -10.62 -5.48 6.80
CA SER A 201 -10.67 -4.06 6.41
C SER A 201 -10.50 -3.14 7.62
N LEU A 202 -11.14 -3.46 8.75
CA LEU A 202 -10.97 -2.72 10.01
C LEU A 202 -9.53 -2.79 10.53
N VAL A 203 -8.92 -3.97 10.51
CA VAL A 203 -7.53 -4.18 10.97
C VAL A 203 -6.56 -3.37 10.11
N VAL A 204 -6.71 -3.41 8.79
CA VAL A 204 -5.87 -2.66 7.85
C VAL A 204 -6.03 -1.15 8.04
N ARG A 205 -7.27 -0.65 8.17
CA ARG A 205 -7.53 0.77 8.44
C ARG A 205 -6.91 1.23 9.76
N ARG A 206 -7.01 0.42 10.80
CA ARG A 206 -6.43 0.74 12.11
C ARG A 206 -4.91 0.81 12.05
N ALA A 207 -4.28 -0.17 11.42
CA ALA A 207 -2.85 -0.21 11.19
C ALA A 207 -2.33 1.05 10.45
N ASP A 208 -3.01 1.44 9.37
CA ASP A 208 -2.70 2.65 8.61
C ASP A 208 -2.86 3.91 9.45
N ALA A 209 -3.97 4.05 10.19
CA ALA A 209 -4.23 5.19 11.06
C ALA A 209 -3.18 5.35 12.17
N ASP A 210 -2.79 4.25 12.82
CA ASP A 210 -1.76 4.26 13.89
C ASP A 210 -0.41 4.73 13.33
N THR A 211 -0.10 4.38 12.08
CA THR A 211 1.16 4.79 11.43
C THR A 211 1.14 6.25 11.01
N ARG A 212 0.02 6.74 10.46
CA ARG A 212 -0.18 8.16 10.15
C ARG A 212 -0.09 9.02 11.40
N TYR A 213 -0.75 8.62 12.48
CA TYR A 213 -0.71 9.34 13.75
C TYR A 213 0.71 9.48 14.32
N VAL A 214 1.51 8.41 14.29
CA VAL A 214 2.90 8.45 14.75
C VAL A 214 3.76 9.34 13.86
N ARG A 215 3.56 9.28 12.53
CA ARG A 215 4.28 10.13 11.56
C ARG A 215 3.95 11.60 11.76
N ASP A 216 2.67 11.96 11.77
CA ASP A 216 2.22 13.35 11.93
C ASP A 216 2.70 13.94 13.27
N ARG A 217 2.72 13.13 14.34
CA ARG A 217 3.23 13.55 15.65
C ARG A 217 4.75 13.71 15.69
N ALA A 218 5.50 12.84 15.01
CA ALA A 218 6.96 12.92 14.93
C ALA A 218 7.38 14.15 14.12
N ASP A 219 6.77 14.36 12.95
CA ASP A 219 7.05 15.49 12.07
C ASP A 219 6.70 16.82 12.75
N HIS A 220 5.51 16.95 13.37
CA HIS A 220 5.08 18.23 13.94
C HIS A 220 5.82 18.63 15.23
N ARG A 221 6.25 17.67 16.07
CA ARG A 221 6.93 18.00 17.33
C ARG A 221 8.44 18.14 17.20
N GLN A 222 9.09 17.49 16.23
CA GLN A 222 10.52 17.70 16.04
C GLN A 222 10.80 19.06 15.38
N ASP A 223 10.00 19.47 14.39
CA ASP A 223 10.16 20.78 13.77
C ASP A 223 9.84 21.93 14.74
N GLU A 224 8.80 21.79 15.57
CA GLU A 224 8.43 22.79 16.58
C GLU A 224 9.47 22.86 17.73
N LEU A 225 10.01 21.72 18.18
CA LEU A 225 11.07 21.69 19.19
C LEU A 225 12.40 22.24 18.65
N LEU A 226 12.76 21.92 17.41
CA LEU A 226 13.97 22.45 16.78
C LEU A 226 13.84 23.95 16.50
N SER A 227 12.68 24.39 16.01
CA SER A 227 12.35 25.82 15.84
C SER A 227 12.40 26.58 17.18
N THR A 228 11.86 26.02 18.25
CA THR A 228 11.90 26.65 19.59
C THR A 228 13.33 26.73 20.14
N ILE A 229 14.16 25.71 19.90
CA ILE A 229 15.57 25.70 20.30
C ILE A 229 16.39 26.68 19.45
N GLU A 230 16.10 26.79 18.16
CA GLU A 230 16.76 27.73 17.24
C GLU A 230 16.39 29.19 17.57
N ASP A 231 15.13 29.45 17.92
CA ASP A 231 14.68 30.77 18.41
C ASP A 231 15.31 31.11 19.77
N ALA A 232 15.37 30.15 20.70
CA ALA A 232 15.98 30.36 22.01
C ALA A 232 17.50 30.58 21.90
N THR A 233 18.19 29.86 21.01
CA THR A 233 19.63 30.07 20.77
C THR A 233 19.91 31.37 20.02
N THR A 234 19.01 31.82 19.14
CA THR A 234 19.11 33.12 18.48
C THR A 234 18.91 34.27 19.47
N GLN A 235 17.99 34.16 20.43
CA GLN A 235 17.80 35.13 21.51
C GLN A 235 19.03 35.22 22.43
N LEU A 236 19.58 34.07 22.84
CA LEU A 236 20.80 34.03 23.66
C LEU A 236 22.02 34.65 22.95
N ARG A 237 22.14 34.48 21.63
CA ARG A 237 23.23 35.06 20.83
C ARG A 237 23.05 36.55 20.52
N SER A 238 21.82 37.05 20.62
CA SER A 238 21.48 38.47 20.46
C SER A 238 21.73 39.25 21.75
N ASP A 239 21.52 38.64 22.92
CA ASP A 239 21.76 39.28 24.23
C ASP A 239 23.25 39.38 24.59
N ASP A 240 24.12 38.56 23.99
CA ASP A 240 25.59 38.63 24.16
C ASP A 240 26.27 39.75 23.35
N ASN A 241 25.52 40.53 22.55
CA ASN A 241 26.02 41.64 21.73
C ASN A 241 25.51 43.04 22.16
N ALA A 242 24.95 43.17 23.37
CA ALA A 242 24.49 44.44 23.94
C ALA A 242 25.42 44.98 25.05
#